data_AF-A0A6J3Q3X0-F1
#
_entry.id   AF-A0A6J3Q3X0-F1
#
_cell.length_a   1.000
_cell.length_b   1.000
_cell.length_c   1.000
_cell.angle_alpha   90.00
_cell.angle_beta   90.00
_cell.angle_gamma   90.00
#
_symmetry.space_group_name_H-M   'P 1'
#
loop_
_entity.id
_entity.type
_entity.pdbx_description
1 polymer ?
#
loop_
_entity_poly.entity_id
_entity_poly.type
_entity_poly.pdbx_seq_one_letter_code
_entity_poly.pdbx_strand_id
1 'polypeptide(L)'
;MAAAAVAAPEVLRECGCKGIRTCLICERQRGGDQPWQHQKTHRFIYYADTGWAVGAEESDFEGWAFPFPGVTLIEDFVTPAEEAEMVRLMDRDPWKLSQSGRRKQDYGPKVNFRKQKLKTAGFRGLPSFSREVVRRMGLYPVLEDFRPVEQCNLDYCPERGSAIDPHLDDTWLWGERLLKKISFREHLKSTEEAREALGRAVITPWMPRTSEPTGMMKTLSSVWWGERHKLCPLRGSVSPSCIQ
;
A
#
# COMPACT_ATOMS: atom_id res chain seq x y z
N MET A 1 -41.04 26.49 -23.52
CA MET A 1 -40.00 25.64 -24.14
C MET A 1 -38.76 25.73 -23.27
N ALA A 2 -38.58 24.82 -22.31
CA ALA A 2 -37.37 24.77 -21.48
C ALA A 2 -36.30 23.98 -22.25
N ALA A 3 -35.17 24.61 -22.57
CA ALA A 3 -34.03 23.94 -23.17
C ALA A 3 -33.43 22.98 -22.14
N ALA A 4 -33.51 21.68 -22.42
CA ALA A 4 -32.83 20.66 -21.65
C ALA A 4 -31.31 20.88 -21.76
N ALA A 5 -30.66 21.13 -20.63
CA ALA A 5 -29.21 21.15 -20.54
C ALA A 5 -28.71 19.73 -20.83
N VAL A 6 -28.10 19.55 -22.01
CA VAL A 6 -27.40 18.31 -22.36
C VAL A 6 -26.21 18.22 -21.40
N ALA A 7 -26.24 17.24 -20.51
CA ALA A 7 -25.10 16.93 -19.64
C ALA A 7 -23.88 16.69 -20.53
N ALA A 8 -22.81 17.45 -20.30
CA ALA A 8 -21.54 17.23 -20.97
C ALA A 8 -21.12 15.77 -20.77
N PRO A 9 -20.57 15.09 -21.80
CA PRO A 9 -20.10 13.72 -21.66
C PRO A 9 -19.11 13.66 -20.50
N GLU A 10 -19.32 12.77 -19.53
CA GLU A 10 -18.31 12.47 -18.53
C GLU A 10 -17.06 12.02 -19.28
N VAL A 11 -16.04 12.88 -19.34
CA VAL A 11 -14.71 12.49 -19.79
C VAL A 11 -14.29 11.36 -18.87
N LEU A 12 -14.32 10.12 -19.37
CA LEU A 12 -13.89 8.94 -18.64
C LEU A 12 -12.47 9.22 -18.14
N ARG A 13 -12.34 9.48 -16.84
CA ARG A 13 -11.04 9.74 -16.25
C ARG A 13 -10.24 8.45 -16.30
N GLU A 14 -9.28 8.41 -17.20
CA GLU A 14 -8.36 7.29 -17.34
C GLU A 14 -7.44 7.13 -16.11
N CYS A 15 -7.41 8.06 -15.15
CA CYS A 15 -6.62 7.91 -13.93
C CYS A 15 -7.29 8.54 -12.69
N GLY A 16 -6.85 8.12 -11.49
CA GLY A 16 -7.31 8.65 -10.20
C GLY A 16 -6.44 9.79 -9.65
N CYS A 17 -5.50 10.31 -10.43
CA CYS A 17 -4.58 11.37 -10.04
C CYS A 17 -5.31 12.68 -9.71
N LYS A 18 -4.83 13.41 -8.70
CA LYS A 18 -5.39 14.69 -8.23
C LYS A 18 -4.27 15.64 -7.82
N GLY A 19 -4.47 16.94 -8.06
CA GLY A 19 -3.51 17.99 -7.67
C GLY A 19 -2.15 17.81 -8.35
N ILE A 20 -1.08 17.89 -7.55
CA ILE A 20 0.31 17.77 -8.01
C ILE A 20 0.71 16.34 -8.39
N ARG A 21 -0.07 15.33 -8.00
CA ARG A 21 0.28 13.92 -8.25
C ARG A 21 -0.03 13.55 -9.70
N THR A 22 0.95 13.00 -10.40
CA THR A 22 0.83 12.57 -11.81
C THR A 22 1.14 11.09 -11.97
N CYS A 23 0.77 10.56 -13.13
CA CYS A 23 1.17 9.24 -13.62
C CYS A 23 1.51 9.38 -15.11
N LEU A 24 2.05 8.34 -15.75
CA LEU A 24 2.45 8.44 -17.16
C LEU A 24 1.28 8.79 -18.09
N ILE A 25 0.04 8.45 -17.74
CA ILE A 25 -1.14 8.89 -18.51
C ILE A 25 -1.31 10.42 -18.41
N CYS A 26 -1.20 10.98 -17.20
CA CYS A 26 -1.30 12.42 -17.00
C CYS A 26 -0.20 13.17 -17.74
N GLU A 27 1.02 12.65 -17.71
CA GLU A 27 2.20 13.27 -18.32
C GLU A 27 2.10 13.28 -19.84
N ARG A 28 1.65 12.18 -20.45
CA ARG A 28 1.37 12.11 -21.88
C ARG A 28 0.29 13.11 -22.32
N GLN A 29 -0.78 13.24 -21.53
CA GLN A 29 -1.90 14.16 -21.85
C GLN A 29 -1.53 15.63 -21.69
N ARG A 30 -0.59 15.97 -20.80
CA ARG A 30 -0.14 17.35 -20.57
C ARG A 30 0.87 17.86 -21.60
N GLY A 31 1.25 17.04 -22.59
CA GLY A 31 2.11 17.50 -23.68
C GLY A 31 3.57 17.75 -23.29
N GLY A 32 4.09 17.03 -22.29
CA GLY A 32 5.52 17.07 -21.97
C GLY A 32 6.01 18.35 -21.29
N ASP A 33 5.21 18.94 -20.38
CA ASP A 33 5.77 19.84 -19.37
C ASP A 33 7.01 19.19 -18.74
N GLN A 34 8.03 20.01 -18.45
CA GLN A 34 9.35 19.57 -17.98
C GLN A 34 9.19 18.42 -16.98
N PRO A 35 9.95 17.31 -17.14
CA PRO A 35 9.89 16.20 -16.20
C PRO A 35 10.02 16.79 -14.81
N TRP A 36 9.01 16.53 -13.96
CA TRP A 36 9.05 16.92 -12.55
C TRP A 36 10.44 16.55 -12.05
N GLN A 37 11.25 17.55 -11.68
CA GLN A 37 12.63 17.31 -11.26
C GLN A 37 12.55 16.26 -10.16
N HIS A 38 13.09 15.07 -10.44
CA HIS A 38 13.12 13.99 -9.49
C HIS A 38 13.73 14.56 -8.21
N GLN A 39 12.92 14.62 -7.14
CA GLN A 39 13.46 14.93 -5.83
C GLN A 39 14.63 13.98 -5.60
N LYS A 40 15.78 14.50 -5.19
CA LYS A 40 16.96 13.69 -4.90
C LYS A 40 16.52 12.49 -4.07
N THR A 41 16.71 11.30 -4.61
CA THR A 41 16.39 10.06 -3.91
C THR A 41 17.48 9.82 -2.88
N HIS A 42 17.19 10.13 -1.62
CA HIS A 42 18.04 9.74 -0.50
C HIS A 42 17.90 8.22 -0.33
N ARG A 43 19.00 7.48 -0.52
CA ARG A 43 18.97 6.02 -0.61
C ARG A 43 19.60 5.44 0.66
N PHE A 44 18.77 4.82 1.49
CA PHE A 44 19.19 4.09 2.69
C PHE A 44 18.74 2.63 2.58
N ILE A 45 19.57 1.72 3.05
CA ILE A 45 19.29 0.28 3.20
C ILE A 45 19.01 0.03 4.67
N TYR A 46 17.86 -0.59 4.94
CA TYR A 46 17.49 -0.98 6.30
C TYR A 46 17.94 -2.43 6.57
N TYR A 47 18.70 -2.60 7.65
CA TYR A 47 19.20 -3.89 8.13
C TYR A 47 18.34 -4.37 9.29
N ALA A 48 17.51 -5.39 9.03
CA ALA A 48 16.50 -5.85 9.98
C ALA A 48 17.07 -6.55 11.22
N ASP A 49 18.23 -7.17 11.10
CA ASP A 49 18.98 -7.84 12.16
C ASP A 49 19.55 -6.87 13.19
N THR A 50 20.01 -5.70 12.74
CA THR A 50 20.61 -4.67 13.59
C THR A 50 19.63 -3.54 13.95
N GLY A 51 18.60 -3.33 13.14
CA GLY A 51 17.68 -2.19 13.27
C GLY A 51 18.25 -0.86 12.79
N TRP A 52 19.23 -0.88 11.89
CA TRP A 52 19.90 0.33 11.38
C TRP A 52 19.49 0.67 9.96
N ALA A 53 19.43 1.97 9.67
CA ALA A 53 19.39 2.49 8.31
C ALA A 53 20.79 2.99 7.94
N VAL A 54 21.36 2.46 6.86
CA VAL A 54 22.71 2.78 6.37
C VAL A 54 22.60 3.39 4.99
N GLY A 55 23.31 4.49 4.73
CA GLY A 55 23.33 5.11 3.42
C GLY A 55 23.90 4.15 2.39
N ALA A 56 23.21 4.01 1.27
CA ALA A 56 23.63 3.09 0.22
C ALA A 56 24.97 3.51 -0.38
N GLU A 57 25.76 2.53 -0.82
CA GLU A 57 26.96 2.78 -1.63
C GLU A 57 26.61 3.64 -2.85
N GLU A 58 27.54 4.52 -3.21
CA GLU A 58 27.44 5.47 -4.33
C GLU A 58 26.30 6.51 -4.17
N SER A 59 25.83 6.74 -2.94
CA SER A 59 24.85 7.79 -2.65
C SER A 59 25.49 8.97 -1.91
N ASP A 60 24.80 10.12 -1.92
CA ASP A 60 25.14 11.31 -1.11
C ASP A 60 25.25 10.99 0.42
N PHE A 61 24.85 9.80 0.86
CA PHE A 61 24.85 9.34 2.25
C PHE A 61 25.75 8.14 2.50
N GLU A 62 26.61 7.75 1.56
CA GLU A 62 27.59 6.69 1.82
C GLU A 62 28.38 6.97 3.11
N GLY A 63 28.54 5.95 3.95
CA GLY A 63 29.16 6.07 5.28
C GLY A 63 28.25 6.62 6.40
N TRP A 64 27.02 7.06 6.09
CA TRP A 64 26.04 7.44 7.11
C TRP A 64 25.31 6.22 7.66
N ALA A 65 25.07 6.20 8.97
CA ALA A 65 24.25 5.20 9.61
C ALA A 65 23.51 5.79 10.82
N PHE A 66 22.25 5.40 11.02
CA PHE A 66 21.49 5.76 12.21
C PHE A 66 20.54 4.63 12.65
N PRO A 67 20.25 4.50 13.96
CA PRO A 67 19.28 3.53 14.43
C PRO A 67 17.88 3.89 13.93
N PHE A 68 17.15 2.89 13.43
CA PHE A 68 15.79 3.02 12.90
C PHE A 68 14.85 1.98 13.54
N PRO A 69 14.52 2.16 14.84
CA PRO A 69 13.70 1.21 15.58
C PRO A 69 12.23 1.23 15.15
N GLY A 70 11.48 0.22 15.58
CA GLY A 70 10.03 0.13 15.32
C GLY A 70 9.68 -0.57 14.01
N VAL A 71 10.66 -1.22 13.38
CA VAL A 71 10.49 -2.03 12.18
C VAL A 71 10.68 -3.51 12.52
N THR A 72 9.81 -4.37 11.99
CA THR A 72 9.97 -5.82 12.07
C THR A 72 9.70 -6.45 10.71
N LEU A 73 10.67 -7.23 10.22
CA LEU A 73 10.52 -8.04 9.01
C LEU A 73 10.15 -9.46 9.40
N ILE A 74 9.04 -9.96 8.87
CA ILE A 74 8.63 -11.35 9.02
C ILE A 74 8.67 -11.99 7.62
N GLU A 75 9.68 -12.80 7.40
CA GLU A 75 9.87 -13.52 6.14
C GLU A 75 8.89 -14.69 6.04
N ASP A 76 8.53 -15.05 4.80
CA ASP A 76 7.62 -16.16 4.48
C ASP A 76 6.29 -16.16 5.24
N PHE A 77 5.79 -14.97 5.61
CA PHE A 77 4.57 -14.82 6.39
C PHE A 77 3.33 -15.33 5.64
N VAL A 78 3.34 -15.22 4.31
CA VAL A 78 2.33 -15.78 3.41
C VAL A 78 3.05 -16.70 2.45
N THR A 79 2.58 -17.94 2.35
CA THR A 79 3.17 -18.90 1.41
C THR A 79 2.85 -18.51 -0.05
N PRO A 80 3.65 -18.94 -1.04
CA PRO A 80 3.36 -18.66 -2.44
C PRO A 80 1.98 -19.14 -2.91
N ALA A 81 1.51 -20.29 -2.39
CA ALA A 81 0.20 -20.84 -2.71
C ALA A 81 -0.94 -19.98 -2.15
N GLU A 82 -0.83 -19.54 -0.89
CA GLU A 82 -1.78 -18.61 -0.28
C GLU A 82 -1.81 -17.27 -1.01
N GLU A 83 -0.64 -16.76 -1.39
CA GLU A 83 -0.50 -15.53 -2.15
C GLU A 83 -1.19 -15.61 -3.51
N ALA A 84 -0.97 -16.69 -4.27
CA ALA A 84 -1.62 -16.90 -5.56
C ALA A 84 -3.15 -16.95 -5.41
N GLU A 85 -3.64 -17.62 -4.36
CA GLU A 85 -5.07 -17.69 -4.06
C GLU A 85 -5.64 -16.33 -3.64
N MET A 86 -4.95 -15.59 -2.78
CA MET A 86 -5.33 -14.24 -2.38
C MET A 86 -5.44 -13.30 -3.59
N VAL A 87 -4.44 -13.28 -4.47
CA VAL A 87 -4.46 -12.45 -5.69
C VAL A 87 -5.63 -12.84 -6.59
N ARG A 88 -5.87 -14.14 -6.79
CA ARG A 88 -7.00 -14.64 -7.58
C ARG A 88 -8.34 -14.19 -6.99
N LEU A 89 -8.46 -14.16 -5.66
CA LEU A 89 -9.66 -13.71 -4.96
C LEU A 89 -9.82 -12.18 -5.00
N MET A 90 -8.72 -11.42 -4.91
CA MET A 90 -8.73 -9.95 -5.08
C MET A 90 -9.24 -9.56 -6.47
N ASP A 91 -8.80 -10.25 -7.53
CA ASP A 91 -9.18 -9.96 -8.92
C ASP A 91 -10.66 -10.24 -9.24
N ARG A 92 -11.41 -10.85 -8.32
CA ARG A 92 -12.87 -11.00 -8.44
C ARG A 92 -13.63 -9.71 -8.11
N ASP A 93 -13.04 -8.84 -7.29
CA ASP A 93 -13.64 -7.58 -6.88
C ASP A 93 -13.13 -6.42 -7.74
N PRO A 94 -13.98 -5.40 -8.01
CA PRO A 94 -13.60 -4.30 -8.88
C PRO A 94 -12.51 -3.44 -8.27
N TRP A 95 -11.41 -3.30 -9.01
CA TRP A 95 -10.34 -2.35 -8.73
C TRP A 95 -10.78 -0.92 -9.04
N LYS A 96 -10.53 0.01 -8.10
CA LYS A 96 -10.81 1.44 -8.29
C LYS A 96 -9.55 2.20 -8.67
N LEU A 97 -9.66 3.15 -9.59
CA LEU A 97 -8.56 4.05 -9.90
C LEU A 97 -8.14 4.85 -8.65
N SER A 98 -6.83 4.94 -8.44
CA SER A 98 -6.20 5.65 -7.32
C SER A 98 -5.20 6.69 -7.85
N GLN A 99 -4.64 7.47 -6.92
CA GLN A 99 -3.63 8.48 -7.24
C GLN A 99 -2.38 7.84 -7.85
N SER A 100 -1.65 8.66 -8.61
CA SER A 100 -0.37 8.32 -9.22
C SER A 100 -0.42 6.96 -9.92
N GLY A 101 -1.40 6.76 -10.80
CA GLY A 101 -1.49 5.59 -11.67
C GLY A 101 -1.98 4.29 -11.03
N ARG A 102 -2.02 4.19 -9.70
CA ARG A 102 -2.40 2.96 -8.97
C ARG A 102 -3.86 2.58 -9.14
N ARG A 103 -4.16 1.32 -8.81
CA ARG A 103 -5.51 0.86 -8.49
C ARG A 103 -5.57 0.43 -7.02
N LYS A 104 -6.77 0.44 -6.44
CA LYS A 104 -6.97 0.02 -5.05
C LYS A 104 -8.32 -0.63 -4.77
N GLN A 105 -8.35 -1.42 -3.70
CA GLN A 105 -9.55 -1.90 -3.03
C GLN A 105 -9.43 -1.54 -1.54
N ASP A 106 -10.41 -0.83 -0.99
CA ASP A 106 -10.43 -0.42 0.41
C ASP A 106 -11.54 -1.17 1.17
N TYR A 107 -11.15 -1.99 2.14
CA TYR A 107 -12.03 -2.73 3.05
C TYR A 107 -11.87 -2.18 4.46
N GLY A 108 -12.81 -1.34 4.89
CA GLY A 108 -12.73 -0.70 6.20
C GLY A 108 -13.80 0.37 6.38
N PRO A 109 -13.89 0.96 7.58
CA PRO A 109 -14.71 2.13 7.84
C PRO A 109 -14.42 3.28 6.87
N LYS A 110 -15.43 4.09 6.54
CA LYS A 110 -15.23 5.27 5.71
C LYS A 110 -14.66 6.41 6.54
N VAL A 111 -13.49 6.89 6.12
CA VAL A 111 -12.73 7.94 6.79
C VAL A 111 -13.07 9.31 6.19
N ASN A 112 -13.26 10.31 7.05
CA ASN A 112 -13.20 11.72 6.70
C ASN A 112 -11.95 12.35 7.33
N PHE A 113 -10.87 12.42 6.54
CA PHE A 113 -9.56 12.94 6.99
C PHE A 113 -9.66 14.38 7.51
N ARG A 114 -10.33 15.28 6.77
CA ARG A 114 -10.48 16.69 7.16
C ARG A 114 -11.15 16.89 8.52
N LYS A 115 -12.13 16.04 8.84
CA LYS A 115 -12.88 16.12 10.11
C LYS A 115 -12.34 15.15 11.18
N GLN A 116 -11.35 14.34 10.86
CA GLN A 116 -10.88 13.21 11.67
C GLN A 116 -12.05 12.35 12.20
N LYS A 117 -12.95 11.95 11.30
CA LYS A 117 -14.16 11.17 11.65
C LYS A 117 -14.20 9.85 10.89
N LEU A 118 -14.64 8.81 11.60
CA LEU A 118 -14.93 7.50 11.05
C LEU A 118 -16.43 7.27 10.91
N LYS A 119 -16.84 6.67 9.81
CA LYS A 119 -18.19 6.13 9.59
C LYS A 119 -18.07 4.62 9.41
N THR A 120 -18.55 3.87 10.40
CA THR A 120 -18.54 2.40 10.39
C THR A 120 -19.73 1.79 9.66
N ALA A 121 -20.77 2.59 9.38
CA ALA A 121 -21.95 2.13 8.65
C ALA A 121 -21.55 1.50 7.30
N GLY A 122 -21.93 0.23 7.10
CA GLY A 122 -21.64 -0.54 5.89
C GLY A 122 -20.33 -1.34 5.92
N PHE A 123 -19.50 -1.21 6.95
CA PHE A 123 -18.38 -2.13 7.15
C PHE A 123 -18.90 -3.47 7.66
N ARG A 124 -18.68 -4.54 6.88
CA ARG A 124 -19.13 -5.91 7.20
C ARG A 124 -17.99 -6.84 7.62
N GLY A 125 -16.84 -6.27 7.92
CA GLY A 125 -15.62 -7.01 8.14
C GLY A 125 -14.68 -7.01 6.95
N LEU A 126 -13.55 -7.66 7.16
CA LEU A 126 -12.47 -7.83 6.19
C LEU A 126 -12.86 -8.92 5.16
N PRO A 127 -12.27 -8.91 3.96
CA PRO A 127 -12.53 -9.96 2.98
C PRO A 127 -12.09 -11.33 3.50
N SER A 128 -12.82 -12.37 3.13
CA SER A 128 -12.63 -13.73 3.66
C SER A 128 -11.25 -14.31 3.41
N PHE A 129 -10.62 -13.93 2.29
CA PHE A 129 -9.27 -14.37 1.92
C PHE A 129 -8.18 -13.88 2.87
N SER A 130 -8.50 -12.94 3.75
CA SER A 130 -7.55 -12.44 4.74
C SER A 130 -7.66 -13.11 6.10
N ARG A 131 -8.67 -13.96 6.32
CA ARG A 131 -8.91 -14.59 7.62
C ARG A 131 -7.68 -15.36 8.12
N GLU A 132 -7.05 -16.14 7.25
CA GLU A 132 -5.87 -16.93 7.65
C GLU A 132 -4.65 -16.05 7.94
N VAL A 133 -4.45 -14.99 7.15
CA VAL A 133 -3.41 -13.98 7.38
C VAL A 133 -3.59 -13.33 8.76
N VAL A 134 -4.81 -12.87 9.07
CA VAL A 134 -5.14 -12.25 10.38
C VAL A 134 -4.99 -13.26 11.53
N ARG A 135 -5.43 -14.51 11.34
CA ARG A 135 -5.24 -15.57 12.34
C ARG A 135 -3.76 -15.79 12.64
N ARG A 136 -2.92 -15.81 11.60
CA ARG A 136 -1.47 -16.00 11.70
C ARG A 136 -0.77 -14.83 12.37
N MET A 137 -1.25 -13.59 12.22
CA MET A 137 -0.72 -12.43 12.93
C MET A 137 -0.67 -12.68 14.44
N GLY A 138 -1.75 -13.25 15.01
CA GLY A 138 -1.82 -13.57 16.44
C GLY A 138 -0.82 -14.62 16.95
N LEU A 139 -0.06 -15.28 16.06
CA LEU A 139 1.00 -16.22 16.43
C LEU A 139 2.35 -15.52 16.69
N TYR A 140 2.49 -14.26 16.30
CA TYR A 140 3.73 -13.50 16.49
C TYR A 140 3.58 -12.57 17.69
N PRO A 141 4.51 -12.59 18.67
CA PRO A 141 4.42 -11.75 19.86
C PRO A 141 4.25 -10.26 19.56
N VAL A 142 4.90 -9.75 18.52
CA VAL A 142 4.80 -8.33 18.09
C VAL A 142 3.41 -7.94 17.56
N LEU A 143 2.56 -8.92 17.26
CA LEU A 143 1.22 -8.77 16.69
C LEU A 143 0.12 -9.44 17.53
N GLU A 144 0.42 -9.95 18.73
CA GLU A 144 -0.51 -10.77 19.50
C GLU A 144 -1.83 -10.06 19.84
N ASP A 145 -1.76 -8.75 20.05
CA ASP A 145 -2.90 -7.87 20.33
C ASP A 145 -3.30 -6.99 19.14
N PHE A 146 -2.68 -7.19 17.96
CA PHE A 146 -2.96 -6.45 16.75
C PHE A 146 -4.37 -6.77 16.23
N ARG A 147 -5.21 -5.73 16.15
CA ARG A 147 -6.59 -5.86 15.67
C ARG A 147 -6.78 -5.08 14.37
N PRO A 148 -6.71 -5.74 13.20
CA PRO A 148 -6.87 -5.06 11.93
C PRO A 148 -8.31 -4.54 11.79
N VAL A 149 -8.45 -3.24 11.53
CA VAL A 149 -9.76 -2.58 11.30
C VAL A 149 -9.95 -2.14 9.85
N GLU A 150 -8.88 -2.18 9.06
CA GLU A 150 -8.88 -1.83 7.66
C GLU A 150 -7.89 -2.72 6.91
N GLN A 151 -8.25 -3.10 5.69
CA GLN A 151 -7.38 -3.65 4.67
C GLN A 151 -7.45 -2.81 3.40
N CYS A 152 -6.30 -2.36 2.90
CA CYS A 152 -6.19 -1.72 1.60
C CYS A 152 -5.31 -2.58 0.68
N ASN A 153 -5.87 -3.08 -0.42
CA ASN A 153 -5.09 -3.71 -1.48
C ASN A 153 -4.70 -2.63 -2.48
N LEU A 154 -3.41 -2.51 -2.79
CA LEU A 154 -2.90 -1.58 -3.80
C LEU A 154 -2.30 -2.37 -4.96
N ASP A 155 -2.67 -2.01 -6.17
CA ASP A 155 -2.17 -2.58 -7.41
C ASP A 155 -1.35 -1.53 -8.18
N TYR A 156 -0.12 -1.90 -8.51
CA TYR A 156 0.85 -1.04 -9.19
C TYR A 156 1.08 -1.55 -10.61
N CYS A 157 0.89 -0.68 -11.59
CA CYS A 157 1.07 -0.97 -13.01
C CYS A 157 2.23 -0.13 -13.58
N PRO A 158 3.33 -0.77 -14.06
CA PRO A 158 4.47 -0.08 -14.67
C PRO A 158 4.09 0.76 -15.90
N GLU A 159 3.17 0.28 -16.74
CA GLU A 159 2.72 0.95 -17.97
C GLU A 159 2.02 2.29 -17.67
N ARG A 160 1.57 2.46 -16.42
CA ARG A 160 0.97 3.68 -15.88
C ARG A 160 1.96 4.53 -15.09
N GLY A 161 3.17 4.04 -14.84
CA GLY A 161 4.13 4.62 -13.90
C GLY A 161 3.54 4.69 -12.49
N SER A 162 2.84 3.63 -12.08
CA SER A 162 2.07 3.66 -10.83
C SER A 162 2.98 3.86 -9.62
N ALA A 163 2.68 4.88 -8.80
CA ALA A 163 3.64 5.34 -7.82
C ALA A 163 3.14 5.83 -6.47
N ILE A 164 3.51 5.18 -5.36
CA ILE A 164 3.23 5.75 -4.04
C ILE A 164 4.27 6.82 -3.68
N ASP A 165 3.78 8.02 -3.39
CA ASP A 165 4.62 9.13 -2.96
C ASP A 165 5.02 8.98 -1.49
N PRO A 166 6.17 9.54 -1.06
CA PRO A 166 6.52 9.60 0.36
C PRO A 166 5.43 10.31 1.18
N HIS A 167 5.01 9.69 2.28
CA HIS A 167 4.04 10.23 3.22
C HIS A 167 4.17 9.54 4.59
N LEU A 168 3.58 10.16 5.61
CA LEU A 168 3.34 9.56 6.91
C LEU A 168 1.85 9.19 7.00
N ASP A 169 1.57 8.02 7.55
CA ASP A 169 0.21 7.57 7.81
C ASP A 169 -0.39 8.29 9.04
N ASP A 170 -1.70 8.56 8.99
CA ASP A 170 -2.47 9.22 10.04
C ASP A 170 -2.60 8.32 11.29
N THR A 171 -1.73 8.53 12.28
CA THR A 171 -1.71 7.74 13.53
C THR A 171 -3.02 7.80 14.34
N TRP A 172 -3.75 8.92 14.26
CA TRP A 172 -5.06 9.06 14.92
C TRP A 172 -6.09 8.04 14.42
N LEU A 173 -5.90 7.57 13.19
CA LEU A 173 -6.77 6.63 12.52
C LEU A 173 -6.27 5.20 12.69
N TRP A 174 -4.99 4.97 12.38
CA TRP A 174 -4.43 3.63 12.24
C TRP A 174 -3.51 3.17 13.37
N GLY A 175 -3.50 3.91 14.47
CA GLY A 175 -2.77 3.52 15.66
C GLY A 175 -1.26 3.65 15.51
N GLU A 176 -0.55 2.88 16.34
CA GLU A 176 0.92 2.90 16.43
C GLU A 176 1.57 1.84 15.54
N ARG A 177 0.83 0.81 15.11
CA ARG A 177 1.33 -0.29 14.29
C ARG A 177 0.59 -0.39 12.97
N LEU A 178 1.36 -0.60 11.91
CA LEU A 178 0.88 -0.87 10.57
C LEU A 178 1.56 -2.14 10.04
N LEU A 179 0.79 -2.98 9.36
CA LEU A 179 1.35 -4.16 8.71
C LEU A 179 1.19 -4.02 7.20
N LYS A 180 2.30 -4.19 6.47
CA LYS A 180 2.32 -4.16 5.01
C LYS A 180 2.86 -5.48 4.48
N LYS A 181 1.98 -6.26 3.84
CA LYS A 181 2.41 -7.41 3.03
C LYS A 181 2.80 -6.91 1.66
N ILE A 182 3.94 -7.36 1.16
CA ILE A 182 4.47 -6.98 -0.15
C ILE A 182 4.50 -8.24 -1.01
N SER A 183 3.85 -8.17 -2.16
CA SER A 183 3.69 -9.27 -3.12
C SER A 183 4.18 -8.80 -4.46
N PHE A 184 4.95 -9.64 -5.15
CA PHE A 184 5.33 -9.40 -6.53
C PHE A 184 4.58 -10.39 -7.41
N ARG A 185 3.83 -9.89 -8.40
CA ARG A 185 3.16 -10.75 -9.38
C ARG A 185 4.19 -11.20 -10.39
N GLU A 186 4.53 -12.49 -10.35
CA GLU A 186 5.45 -13.06 -11.34
C GLU A 186 4.88 -12.92 -12.77
N HIS A 187 5.42 -12.00 -13.57
CA HIS A 187 5.90 -12.44 -14.89
C HIS A 187 7.36 -12.06 -15.11
N LEU A 188 8.26 -12.61 -14.31
CA LEU A 188 9.65 -12.72 -14.71
C LEU A 188 10.13 -14.14 -14.48
N LYS A 189 10.51 -14.79 -15.58
CA LYS A 189 11.51 -15.85 -15.52
C LYS A 189 12.84 -15.18 -15.11
N SER A 190 13.53 -15.78 -14.14
CA SER A 190 15.00 -15.79 -13.98
C SER A 190 15.76 -14.60 -13.33
N THR A 191 15.35 -14.06 -12.18
CA THR A 191 16.36 -13.41 -11.30
C THR A 191 16.24 -13.90 -9.85
N GLU A 192 17.39 -14.22 -9.24
CA GLU A 192 17.55 -14.63 -7.84
C GLU A 192 16.92 -13.60 -6.87
N GLU A 193 17.10 -12.31 -7.18
CA GLU A 193 16.60 -11.16 -6.41
C GLU A 193 15.06 -11.10 -6.34
N ALA A 194 14.36 -11.54 -7.39
CA ALA A 194 12.90 -11.62 -7.37
C ALA A 194 12.39 -12.77 -6.48
N ARG A 195 13.17 -13.84 -6.36
CA ARG A 195 12.84 -14.98 -5.47
C ARG A 195 13.05 -14.63 -4.00
N GLU A 196 14.07 -13.84 -3.67
CA GLU A 196 14.30 -13.35 -2.30
C GLU A 196 13.23 -12.37 -1.80
N ALA A 197 12.52 -11.68 -2.71
CA ALA A 197 11.53 -10.67 -2.37
C ALA A 197 10.10 -11.22 -2.17
N LEU A 198 9.83 -12.46 -2.62
CA LEU A 198 8.55 -13.14 -2.45
C LEU A 198 8.36 -13.54 -0.98
N GLY A 199 7.14 -13.34 -0.42
CA GLY A 199 6.78 -13.83 0.93
C GLY A 199 7.04 -12.88 2.11
N ARG A 200 7.66 -11.71 1.91
CA ARG A 200 7.99 -10.79 3.02
C ARG A 200 6.76 -10.01 3.52
N ALA A 201 6.36 -10.22 4.78
CA ALA A 201 5.53 -9.29 5.51
C ALA A 201 6.43 -8.30 6.24
N VAL A 202 6.21 -7.03 5.95
CA VAL A 202 7.02 -5.96 6.47
C VAL A 202 6.14 -5.12 7.40
N ILE A 203 6.45 -5.16 8.70
CA ILE A 203 5.97 -4.17 9.65
C ILE A 203 6.97 -3.01 9.54
N THR A 204 6.80 -2.14 8.52
CA THR A 204 7.63 -0.95 8.33
C THR A 204 6.80 0.31 8.17
N PRO A 205 7.40 1.48 8.43
CA PRO A 205 7.26 2.61 7.52
C PRO A 205 8.13 2.38 6.26
N TRP A 206 7.44 2.23 5.11
CA TRP A 206 7.91 2.54 3.74
C TRP A 206 8.94 1.63 3.02
N MET A 207 8.94 1.68 1.66
CA MET A 207 9.89 1.08 0.70
C MET A 207 10.11 2.02 -0.52
N PRO A 208 11.34 2.17 -1.09
CA PRO A 208 11.64 3.02 -2.26
C PRO A 208 11.33 2.41 -3.63
N ARG A 209 11.39 3.24 -4.69
CA ARG A 209 11.54 2.84 -6.10
C ARG A 209 13.01 2.80 -6.49
N THR A 210 13.42 1.80 -7.24
CA THR A 210 14.74 1.74 -7.90
C THR A 210 14.68 2.29 -9.34
N SER A 211 15.83 2.72 -9.85
CA SER A 211 15.98 3.45 -11.13
C SER A 211 16.79 2.70 -12.21
N GLU A 212 17.02 1.39 -12.07
CA GLU A 212 17.67 0.60 -13.12
C GLU A 212 16.75 -0.49 -13.68
N PRO A 213 16.60 -0.61 -15.01
CA PRO A 213 15.80 -1.65 -15.64
C PRO A 213 16.64 -2.92 -15.83
N THR A 214 16.88 -3.66 -14.75
CA THR A 214 17.29 -5.07 -14.82
C THR A 214 16.13 -5.93 -14.35
N GLY A 215 15.22 -6.19 -15.31
CA GLY A 215 14.03 -7.02 -15.10
C GLY A 215 12.76 -6.20 -14.88
N MET A 216 11.80 -6.33 -15.80
CA MET A 216 10.44 -5.79 -15.66
C MET A 216 9.74 -6.35 -14.40
N MET A 217 9.86 -5.69 -13.24
CA MET A 217 9.10 -6.06 -12.06
C MET A 217 7.61 -5.83 -12.34
N LYS A 218 6.87 -6.93 -12.44
CA LYS A 218 5.43 -6.91 -12.73
C LYS A 218 4.65 -6.93 -11.42
N THR A 219 3.63 -6.08 -11.43
CA THR A 219 2.59 -5.85 -10.42
C THR A 219 2.99 -6.13 -8.97
N LEU A 220 3.42 -5.10 -8.26
CA LEU A 220 3.40 -5.14 -6.80
C LEU A 220 1.93 -5.14 -6.35
N SER A 221 1.49 -6.13 -5.59
CA SER A 221 0.25 -6.03 -4.81
C SER A 221 0.62 -5.86 -3.34
N SER A 222 0.34 -4.70 -2.75
CA SER A 222 0.59 -4.51 -1.32
C SER A 222 -0.73 -4.58 -0.56
N VAL A 223 -0.81 -5.47 0.43
CA VAL A 223 -1.93 -5.52 1.37
C VAL A 223 -1.51 -4.76 2.61
N TRP A 224 -2.21 -3.68 2.88
CA TRP A 224 -1.95 -2.78 3.99
C TRP A 224 -3.02 -2.96 5.06
N TRP A 225 -2.60 -3.02 6.32
CA TRP A 225 -3.44 -3.29 7.48
C TRP A 225 -3.23 -2.20 8.54
N GLY A 226 -4.32 -1.54 8.92
CA GLY A 226 -4.32 -0.54 9.99
C GLY A 226 -4.82 -1.10 11.31
N GLU A 227 -4.13 -0.78 12.40
CA GLU A 227 -4.62 -1.03 13.76
C GLU A 227 -5.54 0.09 14.24
N ARG A 228 -6.38 -0.15 15.24
CA ARG A 228 -7.16 0.92 15.86
C ARG A 228 -6.31 1.69 16.88
N HIS A 229 -6.33 3.03 16.81
CA HIS A 229 -5.87 3.86 17.93
C HIS A 229 -6.80 3.75 19.14
N LYS A 230 -6.25 3.43 20.33
CA LYS A 230 -6.99 3.18 21.59
C LYS A 230 -7.94 4.33 21.98
N LEU A 231 -7.63 5.57 21.57
CA LEU A 231 -8.41 6.79 21.88
C LEU A 231 -9.44 7.21 20.83
N CYS A 232 -9.70 6.42 19.77
CA CYS A 232 -10.76 6.76 18.80
C CYS A 232 -12.09 6.12 19.24
N PRO A 233 -13.01 6.81 19.95
CA PRO A 233 -14.30 6.25 20.32
C PRO A 233 -15.17 6.13 19.07
N LEU A 234 -15.44 4.89 18.66
CA LEU A 234 -16.51 4.60 17.74
C LEU A 234 -17.83 5.06 18.38
N ARG A 235 -18.38 6.18 17.92
CA ARG A 235 -19.83 6.44 18.11
C ARG A 235 -20.59 5.49 17.19
N GLY A 236 -20.69 4.23 17.62
CA GLY A 236 -21.28 3.13 16.87
C GLY A 236 -20.48 1.86 17.08
N SER A 237 -20.90 1.04 18.04
CA SER A 237 -20.33 -0.27 18.35
C SER A 237 -20.14 -1.12 17.08
N VAL A 238 -18.90 -1.48 16.75
CA VAL A 238 -18.63 -2.58 15.81
C VAL A 238 -18.74 -3.86 16.63
N SER A 239 -19.71 -4.71 16.28
CA SER A 239 -19.88 -6.01 16.91
C SER A 239 -18.62 -6.87 16.73
N PRO A 240 -18.17 -7.64 17.74
CA PRO A 240 -17.08 -8.62 17.60
C PRO A 240 -17.28 -9.59 16.42
N SER A 241 -18.53 -9.83 16.01
CA SER A 241 -18.88 -10.67 14.86
C SER A 241 -18.48 -10.10 13.50
N CYS A 242 -18.07 -8.83 13.41
CA CYS A 242 -17.57 -8.22 12.17
C CYS A 242 -16.05 -8.33 12.01
N ILE A 243 -15.34 -8.86 13.02
CA ILE A 243 -13.86 -8.98 13.03
C ILE A 243 -13.42 -10.44 12.80
N GLN A 244 -14.34 -11.43 12.90
CA GLN A 244 -14.08 -12.84 12.64
C GLN A 244 -14.40 -13.23 11.18
#